data_AF-A0A1E7WK08-F1
#
_entry.id   AF-A0A1E7WK08-F1
#
_cell.length_a   1.000
_cell.length_b   1.000
_cell.length_c   1.000
_cell.angle_alpha   90.00
_cell.angle_beta   90.00
_cell.angle_gamma   90.00
#
_symmetry.space_group_name_H-M   'P 1'
#
loop_
_entity.id
_entity.type
_entity.pdbx_description
1 polymer ?
#
loop_
_entity_poly.entity_id
_entity_poly.type
_entity_poly.pdbx_seq_one_letter_code
_entity_poly.pdbx_strand_id
1 'polypeptide(L)' 'MAVAEVGVVARLGWYAMVAPLGRGSHAALAALHAGGTFGAALDAAFAVDEQFDVAGQLQRWLELQLIVEIRT' A
#
# COMPACT_ATOMS: atom_id res chain seq x y z
N MET A 1 -11.58 -17.06 -5.31
CA MET A 1 -11.45 -16.02 -4.27
C MET A 1 -9.99 -15.98 -3.87
N ALA A 2 -9.27 -14.88 -4.13
CA ALA A 2 -7.87 -14.78 -3.72
C ALA A 2 -7.80 -14.69 -2.19
N VAL A 3 -7.08 -15.62 -1.56
CA VAL A 3 -6.75 -15.55 -0.14
C VAL A 3 -5.87 -14.32 0.06
N ALA A 4 -6.29 -13.38 0.91
CA ALA A 4 -5.42 -12.29 1.32
C ALA A 4 -4.30 -12.87 2.18
N GLU A 5 -3.13 -13.11 1.58
CA GLU A 5 -1.95 -13.67 2.28
C GLU A 5 -1.27 -12.65 3.21
N VAL A 6 -1.55 -11.36 3.02
CA VAL A 6 -0.95 -10.26 3.79
C VAL A 6 -2.00 -9.24 4.23
N GLY A 7 -1.76 -8.59 5.36
CA GLY A 7 -2.62 -7.56 5.93
C GLY A 7 -1.81 -6.43 6.54
N VAL A 8 -2.45 -5.27 6.69
CA VAL A 8 -1.86 -4.10 7.34
C VAL A 8 -2.56 -3.82 8.66
N VAL A 9 -1.77 -3.52 9.68
CA VAL A 9 -2.29 -2.96 10.94
C VAL A 9 -2.11 -1.45 10.87
N ALA A 10 -3.22 -0.72 10.79
CA ALA A 10 -3.24 0.74 10.73
C ALA A 10 -3.67 1.33 12.08
N ARG A 11 -3.16 2.52 12.39
CA ARG A 11 -3.47 3.29 13.61
C ARG A 11 -4.06 4.64 13.22
N LEU A 12 -5.38 4.69 13.17
CA LEU A 12 -6.15 5.90 12.90
C LEU A 12 -6.35 6.66 14.22
N GLY A 13 -5.34 7.43 14.61
CA GLY A 13 -5.30 8.06 15.93
C GLY A 13 -5.12 7.04 17.05
N TRP A 14 -6.10 6.90 17.93
CA TRP A 14 -5.98 6.12 19.17
C TRP A 14 -6.44 4.66 19.05
N TYR A 15 -7.14 4.27 17.98
CA TYR A 15 -7.58 2.90 17.75
C TYR A 15 -6.79 2.22 16.63
N ALA A 16 -6.64 0.90 16.73
CA ALA A 16 -6.00 0.07 15.72
C ALA A 16 -7.06 -0.64 14.88
N MET A 17 -6.76 -0.84 13.60
CA MET A 17 -7.56 -1.67 12.72
C MET A 17 -6.67 -2.57 11.87
N VAL A 18 -7.22 -3.70 11.43
CA VAL A 18 -6.57 -4.61 10.49
C VAL A 18 -7.35 -4.57 9.18
N ALA A 19 -6.64 -4.33 8.07
CA ALA A 19 -7.22 -4.34 6.74
C ALA A 19 -6.45 -5.34 5.84
N PRO A 20 -7.15 -6.08 4.96
CA PRO A 20 -6.49 -6.95 4.00
C PRO A 20 -5.65 -6.11 3.03
N LEU A 21 -4.47 -6.60 2.68
CA LEU A 21 -3.55 -5.95 1.75
C LEU A 21 -3.29 -6.88 0.56
N GLY A 22 -3.36 -6.33 -0.64
CA GLY A 22 -2.98 -7.06 -1.85
C GLY A 22 -1.45 -7.21 -1.94
N ARG A 23 -0.98 -8.21 -2.68
CA ARG A 23 0.46 -8.45 -2.87
C ARG A 23 1.16 -7.27 -3.56
N GLY A 24 0.52 -6.67 -4.57
CA GLY A 24 1.01 -5.44 -5.21
C GLY A 24 1.15 -4.28 -4.23
N SER A 25 0.13 -4.04 -3.39
CA SER A 25 0.20 -2.98 -2.38
C SER A 25 1.24 -3.24 -1.31
N HIS A 26 1.41 -4.49 -0.90
CA HIS A 26 2.49 -4.87 0.01
C HIS A 26 3.87 -4.57 -0.58
N ALA A 27 4.11 -4.92 -1.84
CA ALA A 27 5.37 -4.62 -2.52
C ALA A 27 5.62 -3.11 -2.64
N ALA A 28 4.59 -2.34 -3.01
CA ALA A 28 4.68 -0.88 -3.09
C ALA A 28 5.05 -0.24 -1.75
N LEU A 29 4.30 -0.59 -0.69
CA LEU A 29 4.51 -0.03 0.65
C LEU A 29 5.85 -0.48 1.24
N ALA A 30 6.32 -1.69 0.94
CA ALA A 30 7.65 -2.15 1.32
C ALA A 30 8.77 -1.32 0.66
N ALA A 31 8.63 -0.98 -0.63
CA ALA A 31 9.58 -0.12 -1.33
C ALA A 31 9.61 1.31 -0.74
N LEU A 32 8.43 1.87 -0.41
CA LEU A 32 8.34 3.17 0.27
C LEU A 32 8.95 3.12 1.67
N HIS A 33 8.69 2.06 2.44
CA HIS A 33 9.27 1.88 3.77
C HIS A 33 10.80 1.79 3.74
N ALA A 34 11.37 1.23 2.67
CA ALA A 34 12.81 1.21 2.43
C ALA A 34 13.41 2.57 2.00
N GLY A 35 12.62 3.63 1.92
CA GLY A 35 13.05 4.96 1.49
C GLY A 35 13.05 5.16 -0.04
N GLY A 36 12.41 4.27 -0.78
CA GLY A 36 12.24 4.40 -2.23
C GLY A 36 11.32 5.55 -2.63
N THR A 37 11.35 5.91 -3.91
CA THR A 37 10.42 6.91 -4.47
C THR A 37 9.05 6.30 -4.75
N PHE A 38 8.05 7.15 -4.97
CA PHE A 38 6.74 6.69 -5.40
C PHE A 38 6.80 5.91 -6.72
N GLY A 39 7.65 6.33 -7.68
CA GLY A 39 7.88 5.58 -8.91
C GLY A 39 8.41 4.16 -8.65
N ALA A 40 9.42 4.01 -7.80
CA ALA A 40 9.96 2.70 -7.43
C ALA A 40 8.92 1.81 -6.73
N ALA A 41 8.00 2.40 -5.96
CA ALA A 41 6.89 1.69 -5.35
C ALA A 41 5.87 1.18 -6.38
N LEU A 42 5.56 1.98 -7.41
CA LEU A 42 4.70 1.54 -8.51
C LEU A 42 5.35 0.43 -9.33
N ASP A 43 6.64 0.55 -9.65
CA ASP A 43 7.39 -0.50 -10.35
C ASP A 43 7.36 -1.82 -9.57
N ALA A 44 7.56 -1.77 -8.25
CA ALA A 44 7.48 -2.94 -7.38
C ALA A 44 6.07 -3.55 -7.33
N ALA A 45 5.03 -2.72 -7.32
CA ALA A 45 3.64 -3.17 -7.36
C ALA A 45 3.33 -3.89 -8.66
N PHE A 46 3.63 -3.27 -9.80
CA PHE A 46 3.36 -3.80 -11.14
C PHE A 46 4.19 -5.05 -11.45
N ALA A 47 5.40 -5.17 -10.90
CA ALA A 47 6.20 -6.39 -11.02
C ALA A 47 5.54 -7.62 -10.37
N VAL A 48 4.66 -7.42 -9.39
CA VAL A 48 3.95 -8.49 -8.66
C VAL A 48 2.50 -8.64 -9.17
N ASP A 49 1.87 -7.55 -9.55
CA ASP A 49 0.48 -7.48 -10.01
C ASP A 49 0.38 -6.53 -11.21
N GLU A 50 0.38 -7.09 -12.42
CA GLU A 50 0.33 -6.29 -13.66
C GLU A 50 -0.97 -5.48 -13.78
N GLN A 51 -2.05 -5.93 -13.13
CA GLN A 51 -3.36 -5.27 -13.14
C GLN A 51 -3.56 -4.36 -11.91
N PHE A 52 -2.48 -3.92 -11.29
CA PHE A 52 -2.53 -3.12 -10.07
C PHE A 52 -3.30 -1.80 -10.26
N ASP A 53 -4.42 -1.67 -9.56
CA ASP A 53 -5.24 -0.46 -9.53
C ASP A 53 -4.59 0.61 -8.64
N VAL A 54 -3.72 1.42 -9.24
CA VAL A 54 -3.00 2.49 -8.54
C VAL A 54 -3.95 3.47 -7.85
N ALA A 55 -5.02 3.88 -8.54
CA ALA A 55 -5.93 4.91 -8.03
C ALA A 55 -6.72 4.40 -6.81
N GLY A 56 -7.31 3.21 -6.91
CA GLY A 56 -8.04 2.60 -5.80
C GLY A 56 -7.15 2.28 -4.61
N GLN A 57 -5.90 1.86 -4.84
CA GLN A 57 -4.96 1.56 -3.76
C GLN A 57 -4.45 2.83 -3.09
N LEU A 58 -4.15 3.89 -3.84
CA LEU A 58 -3.75 5.17 -3.26
C LEU A 58 -4.87 5.77 -2.40
N GLN A 59 -6.12 5.75 -2.88
CA GLN A 59 -7.27 6.16 -2.08
C GLN A 59 -7.36 5.37 -0.77
N ARG A 60 -7.25 4.04 -0.84
CA ARG A 60 -7.29 3.18 0.35
C ARG A 60 -6.14 3.48 1.32
N TRP A 61 -4.93 3.75 0.83
CA TRP A 61 -3.80 4.10 1.69
C TRP A 61 -4.00 5.42 2.43
N LEU A 62 -4.62 6.41 1.79
CA LEU A 62 -4.98 7.68 2.42
C LEU A 62 -6.08 7.49 3.47
N GLU A 63 -7.11 6.71 3.17
CA GLU A 63 -8.20 6.36 4.12
C GLU A 63 -7.66 5.63 5.36
N LEU A 64 -6.67 4.77 5.19
CA LEU A 64 -5.98 4.05 6.27
C LEU A 64 -4.83 4.85 6.91
N GLN A 65 -4.57 6.09 6.46
CA GLN A 65 -3.45 6.93 6.91
C GLN A 65 -2.08 6.26 6.82
N LEU A 66 -1.86 5.38 5.84
CA LEU A 66 -0.56 4.73 5.60
C LEU A 66 0.44 5.67 4.93
N ILE A 67 -0.07 6.62 4.14
CA ILE A 67 0.69 7.71 3.53
C ILE A 67 0.03 9.00 3.98
N VAL A 68 0.83 9.93 4.51
CA VAL A 68 0.34 11.22 5.03
C VAL A 68 0.76 12.42 4.18
N GLU A 69 1.76 12.24 3.31
CA GLU A 69 2.31 13.30 2.49
C GLU A 69 2.95 12.69 1.23
N ILE A 70 2.77 13.34 0.07
CA ILE A 70 3.54 13.08 -1.14
C ILE A 70 4.30 14.37 -1.42
N ARG A 71 5.63 14.32 -1.29
CA ARG A 71 6.50 15.46 -1.64
C ARG A 71 6.87 15.37 -3.10
N THR A 72 6.57 16.43 -3.84
CA THR A 72 7.10 16.72 -5.17
C THR A 72 8.47 17.37 -5.09
#